data_AF-A0A971QMZ8-F1
#
_entry.id   AF-A0A971QMZ8-F1
#
_cell.length_a   1.000
_cell.length_b   1.000
_cell.length_c   1.000
_cell.angle_alpha   90.00
_cell.angle_beta   90.00
_cell.angle_gamma   90.00
#
_symmetry.space_group_name_H-M   'P 1'
#
loop_
_entity.id
_entity.type
_entity.pdbx_description
1 polymer ?
#
loop_
_entity_poly.entity_id
_entity_poly.type
_entity_poly.pdbx_seq_one_letter_code
_entity_poly.pdbx_strand_id
1 'polypeptide(L)'
;MYRSLVIGLCSLAAVSAEAVPKLECFEPEHDFGEQVAKDQEIVHRFTLLNTGTEPVKILEIKDCCGVSSTVVPMTIPPGSTAVCTSIFDTRNRYGA
;
A
#
# COMPACT_ATOMS: atom_id res chain seq x y z
N MET A 1 -11.28 -66.80 8.86
CA MET A 1 -11.72 -65.55 9.52
C MET A 1 -10.54 -64.57 9.52
N TYR A 2 -10.35 -63.79 8.45
CA TYR A 2 -9.26 -62.80 8.37
C TYR A 2 -9.84 -61.39 8.46
N ARG A 3 -9.40 -60.70 9.51
CA ARG A 3 -9.70 -59.32 9.86
C ARG A 3 -8.96 -58.43 8.89
N SER A 4 -9.66 -57.55 8.16
CA SER A 4 -9.02 -56.50 7.37
C SER A 4 -9.51 -55.15 7.87
N LEU A 5 -8.68 -54.53 8.70
CA LEU A 5 -8.81 -53.16 9.16
C LEU A 5 -8.26 -52.25 8.05
N VAL A 6 -9.14 -51.58 7.32
CA VAL A 6 -8.73 -50.60 6.29
C VAL A 6 -8.50 -49.27 6.99
N ILE A 7 -7.24 -48.94 7.30
CA ILE A 7 -6.85 -47.60 7.76
C ILE A 7 -6.74 -46.73 6.50
N GLY A 8 -7.83 -46.02 6.19
CA GLY A 8 -7.87 -45.03 5.13
C GLY A 8 -7.03 -43.82 5.54
N LEU A 9 -5.82 -43.71 4.97
CA LEU A 9 -4.98 -42.52 5.08
C LEU A 9 -5.63 -41.40 4.25
N CYS A 10 -6.43 -40.56 4.91
CA CYS A 10 -7.01 -39.36 4.31
C CYS A 10 -5.88 -38.35 4.12
N SER A 11 -5.38 -38.23 2.90
CA SER A 11 -4.34 -37.27 2.53
C SER A 11 -4.89 -35.86 2.67
N LEU A 12 -4.50 -35.11 3.70
CA LEU A 12 -4.72 -33.66 3.74
C LEU A 12 -3.88 -33.05 2.61
N ALA A 13 -4.54 -32.66 1.52
CA ALA A 13 -3.95 -31.76 0.55
C ALA A 13 -3.70 -30.42 1.24
N ALA A 14 -2.43 -30.10 1.51
CA ALA A 14 -2.05 -28.78 2.00
C ALA A 14 -2.34 -27.78 0.87
N VAL A 15 -3.37 -26.94 1.05
CA VAL A 15 -3.53 -25.72 0.26
C VAL A 15 -2.34 -24.83 0.59
N SER A 16 -1.45 -24.64 -0.39
CA SER A 16 -0.40 -23.64 -0.29
C SER A 16 -1.03 -22.27 -0.45
N ALA A 17 -1.10 -21.49 0.63
CA ALA A 17 -1.39 -20.07 0.52
C ALA A 17 -0.18 -19.40 -0.15
N GLU A 18 -0.36 -18.86 -1.35
CA GLU A 18 0.71 -18.13 -2.03
C GLU A 18 1.07 -16.88 -1.21
N ALA A 19 2.36 -16.72 -0.97
CA ALA A 19 2.92 -15.56 -0.30
C ALA A 19 2.91 -14.41 -1.31
N VAL A 20 2.09 -13.38 -1.09
CA VAL A 20 1.88 -12.29 -2.05
C VAL A 20 2.00 -10.95 -1.33
N PRO A 21 2.95 -10.08 -1.72
CA PRO A 21 2.98 -8.70 -1.26
C PRO A 21 1.82 -7.92 -1.92
N LYS A 22 0.95 -7.30 -1.12
CA LYS A 22 -0.19 -6.53 -1.61
C LYS A 22 -0.35 -5.24 -0.82
N LEU A 23 -0.42 -4.11 -1.53
CA LEU A 23 -0.54 -2.79 -0.94
C LEU A 23 -1.85 -2.13 -1.38
N GLU A 24 -2.59 -1.58 -0.43
CA GLU A 24 -3.82 -0.84 -0.68
C GLU A 24 -3.70 0.57 -0.08
N CYS A 25 -4.30 1.56 -0.74
CA CYS A 25 -4.45 2.92 -0.22
C CYS A 25 -5.93 3.15 0.08
N PHE A 26 -6.26 3.59 1.30
CA PHE A 26 -7.65 3.80 1.69
C PHE A 26 -8.36 4.88 0.87
N GLU A 27 -7.65 5.97 0.58
CA GLU A 27 -8.15 7.10 -0.20
C GLU A 27 -7.08 7.43 -1.25
N PRO A 28 -7.12 6.81 -2.44
CA PRO A 28 -6.05 6.96 -3.42
C PRO A 28 -6.06 8.32 -4.12
N GLU A 29 -7.13 9.10 -3.97
CA GLU A 29 -7.34 10.38 -4.62
C GLU A 29 -7.59 11.47 -3.58
N HIS A 30 -6.95 12.62 -3.78
CA HIS A 30 -7.19 13.82 -2.99
C HIS A 30 -7.25 15.02 -3.92
N ASP A 31 -8.35 15.76 -3.87
CA ASP A 31 -8.51 17.04 -4.56
C ASP A 31 -8.19 18.18 -3.58
N PHE A 32 -7.23 19.02 -3.96
CA PHE A 32 -6.82 20.19 -3.18
C PHE A 32 -7.78 21.38 -3.31
N GLY A 33 -8.76 21.31 -4.22
CA GLY A 33 -9.78 22.31 -4.47
C GLY A 33 -9.34 23.45 -5.41
N GLU A 34 -10.30 24.33 -5.74
CA GLU A 34 -10.12 25.40 -6.74
C GLU A 34 -9.30 26.60 -6.23
N GLN A 35 -9.26 26.83 -4.92
CA GLN A 35 -8.61 28.00 -4.32
C GLN A 35 -7.38 27.59 -3.53
N VAL A 36 -6.36 27.13 -4.24
CA VAL A 36 -5.03 27.03 -3.64
C VAL A 36 -4.39 28.41 -3.67
N ALA A 37 -4.05 28.95 -2.49
CA ALA A 37 -3.33 30.20 -2.42
C ALA A 37 -1.94 30.05 -3.08
N LYS A 38 -1.49 31.12 -3.74
CA LYS A 38 -0.18 31.16 -4.40
C LYS A 38 0.94 31.03 -3.38
N ASP A 39 2.03 30.42 -3.82
CA ASP A 39 3.28 30.28 -3.06
C ASP A 39 3.13 29.52 -1.74
N GLN A 40 2.35 28.43 -1.76
CA GLN A 40 2.13 27.56 -0.61
C GLN A 40 2.54 26.10 -0.90
N GLU A 41 2.91 25.41 0.18
CA GLU A 41 3.06 23.95 0.19
C GLU A 41 1.81 23.36 0.86
N ILE A 42 1.03 22.57 0.10
CA ILE A 42 -0.09 21.82 0.67
C ILE A 42 0.37 20.40 0.97
N VAL A 43 0.16 19.97 2.21
CA VAL A 43 0.54 18.63 2.67
C VAL A 43 -0.70 17.76 2.80
N HIS A 44 -0.69 16.60 2.14
CA HIS A 44 -1.67 15.54 2.32
C HIS A 44 -0.99 14.24 2.78
N ARG A 45 -1.71 13.43 3.56
CA ARG A 45 -1.20 12.16 4.10
C ARG A 45 -2.13 11.02 3.73
N PHE A 46 -1.65 10.15 2.86
CA PHE A 46 -2.32 8.91 2.51
C PHE A 46 -1.91 7.79 3.48
N THR A 47 -2.87 6.95 3.83
CA THR A 47 -2.61 5.73 4.61
C THR A 47 -2.51 4.54 3.68
N LEU A 48 -1.36 3.89 3.69
CA LEU A 48 -1.08 2.67 2.95
C LEU A 48 -1.22 1.47 3.89
N LEU A 49 -1.89 0.42 3.46
CA LEU A 49 -2.08 -0.83 4.19
C LEU A 49 -1.50 -1.99 3.41
N ASN A 50 -0.67 -2.81 4.05
CA ASN A 50 -0.28 -4.09 3.49
C ASN A 50 -1.36 -5.14 3.78
N THR A 51 -2.18 -5.46 2.78
CA THR A 51 -3.22 -6.51 2.84
C THR A 51 -2.72 -7.87 2.39
N GLY A 52 -1.44 -7.98 2.02
CA GLY A 52 -0.79 -9.21 1.61
C GLY A 52 -0.34 -10.07 2.77
N THR A 53 0.32 -11.17 2.43
CA THR A 53 0.87 -12.15 3.38
C THR A 53 2.38 -12.01 3.55
N GLU A 54 3.04 -11.15 2.77
CA GLU A 54 4.47 -10.84 2.86
C GLU A 54 4.75 -9.34 3.05
N PRO A 55 5.91 -8.95 3.60
CA PRO A 55 6.30 -7.56 3.71
C PRO A 55 6.36 -6.86 2.35
N VAL A 56 5.75 -5.68 2.25
CA VAL A 56 5.86 -4.81 1.07
C VAL A 56 7.04 -3.87 1.28
N LYS A 57 8.00 -3.88 0.35
CA LYS A 57 9.11 -2.92 0.33
C LYS A 57 8.90 -1.92 -0.80
N ILE A 58 8.81 -0.64 -0.45
CA ILE A 58 8.75 0.47 -1.40
C ILE A 58 10.16 0.75 -1.89
N LEU A 59 10.37 0.61 -3.20
CA LEU A 59 11.67 0.78 -3.85
C LEU A 59 11.87 2.20 -4.39
N GLU A 60 10.81 2.76 -4.96
CA GLU A 60 10.83 4.05 -5.63
C GLU A 60 9.44 4.70 -5.49
N ILE A 61 9.41 6.01 -5.39
CA ILE A 61 8.20 6.83 -5.46
C ILE A 61 8.33 7.71 -6.70
N LYS A 62 7.36 7.62 -7.61
CA LYS A 62 7.35 8.39 -8.86
C LYS A 62 6.39 9.56 -8.73
N ASP A 63 6.94 10.72 -8.45
CA ASP A 63 6.18 11.96 -8.41
C ASP A 63 6.15 12.64 -9.79
N CYS A 64 5.11 13.44 -10.04
CA CYS A 64 5.03 14.32 -11.20
C CYS A 64 4.66 15.75 -10.80
N CYS A 65 5.01 16.72 -11.66
CA CYS A 65 4.48 18.08 -11.65
C CYS A 65 4.50 18.79 -10.27
N GLY A 66 5.65 18.86 -9.59
CA GLY A 66 5.85 19.62 -8.33
C GLY A 66 5.12 19.08 -7.10
N VAL A 67 4.72 17.82 -7.14
CA VAL A 67 4.47 17.05 -5.93
C VAL A 67 5.79 16.41 -5.49
N SER A 68 6.00 16.32 -4.18
CA SER A 68 7.08 15.54 -3.57
C SER A 68 6.49 14.62 -2.51
N SER A 69 6.71 13.32 -2.62
CA SER A 69 6.09 12.31 -1.76
C SER A 69 7.13 11.50 -1.00
N THR A 70 6.82 11.16 0.26
CA THR A 70 7.67 10.35 1.13
C THR A 70 6.84 9.31 1.86
N VAL A 71 7.35 8.08 1.99
CA VAL A 71 6.67 7.01 2.73
C VAL A 71 7.47 6.56 3.94
N VAL A 72 6.79 6.48 5.09
CA VAL A 72 7.39 5.99 6.34
C VAL A 72 6.43 4.99 7.01
N PRO A 73 6.89 3.75 7.31
CA PRO A 73 8.15 3.13 6.90
C PRO A 73 8.16 2.69 5.42
N MET A 74 9.35 2.54 4.82
CA MET A 74 9.49 2.01 3.45
C MET A 74 9.33 0.49 3.34
N THR A 75 9.34 -0.23 4.48
CA THR A 75 9.00 -1.65 4.54
C THR A 75 7.81 -1.82 5.46
N ILE A 76 6.73 -2.41 4.94
CA ILE A 76 5.43 -2.51 5.60
C ILE A 76 5.14 -3.99 5.85
N PRO A 77 5.18 -4.47 7.10
CA PRO A 77 4.82 -5.85 7.42
C PRO A 77 3.35 -6.16 7.05
N PRO A 78 3.00 -7.45 6.87
CA PRO A 78 1.61 -7.87 6.67
C PRO A 78 0.66 -7.31 7.76
N GLY A 79 -0.48 -6.78 7.33
CA GLY A 79 -1.50 -6.19 8.21
C GLY A 79 -1.11 -4.86 8.86
N SER A 80 0.05 -4.31 8.55
CA SER A 80 0.52 -3.02 9.08
C SER A 80 0.32 -1.88 8.09
N THR A 81 0.36 -0.65 8.60
CA THR A 81 0.17 0.56 7.81
C THR A 81 1.45 1.40 7.71
N ALA A 82 1.54 2.18 6.64
CA ALA A 82 2.52 3.26 6.48
C ALA A 82 1.82 4.56 6.08
N VAL A 83 2.50 5.67 6.32
CA VAL A 83 2.02 7.00 5.92
C VAL A 83 2.82 7.46 4.70
N CYS A 84 2.11 7.75 3.61
CA CYS A 84 2.65 8.46 2.47
C CYS A 84 2.29 9.95 2.62
N THR A 85 3.29 10.80 2.83
CA THR A 85 3.10 12.25 2.89
C THR A 85 3.43 12.83 1.53
N SER A 86 2.44 13.43 0.86
CA SER A 86 2.60 14.15 -0.40
C SER A 86 2.52 15.65 -0.16
N ILE A 87 3.48 16.38 -0.70
CA ILE A 87 3.59 17.83 -0.59
C ILE A 87 3.44 18.41 -2.00
N PHE A 88 2.37 19.16 -2.23
CA PHE A 88 2.14 19.88 -3.46
C PHE A 88 2.64 21.32 -3.32
N ASP A 89 3.63 21.70 -4.12
CA ASP A 89 4.20 23.04 -4.12
C ASP A 89 3.56 23.91 -5.22
N THR A 90 2.88 24.98 -4.82
CA THR A 90 2.19 25.90 -5.74
C THR A 90 3.06 27.07 -6.18
N ARG A 91 4.30 27.16 -5.69
CA ARG A 91 5.25 28.19 -6.16
C ARG A 91 5.45 28.07 -7.66
N ASN A 92 5.32 29.20 -8.34
CA ASN A 92 5.44 29.31 -9.80
C ASN A 92 4.48 28.39 -10.58
N ARG A 93 3.31 28.06 -9.99
CA ARG A 93 2.22 27.37 -10.67
C ARG A 93 1.09 28.34 -10.95
N TYR A 94 0.80 28.50 -12.22
CA TYR A 94 -0.32 29.31 -12.71
C TYR A 94 -1.44 28.32 -13.03
N GLY A 95 -2.36 28.14 -12.07
CA GLY A 95 -3.67 27.58 -12.39
C GLY A 95 -4.38 28.47 -13.40
N ALA A 96 -5.21 27.89 -14.25
CA ALA A 96 -6.03 28.63 -15.20
C ALA A 96 -7.11 29.46 -14.49
#